data_AF-A0A924S0D3-F1
#
_entry.id   AF-A0A924S0D3-F1
#
_cell.length_a   1.000
_cell.length_b   1.000
_cell.length_c   1.000
_cell.angle_alpha   90.00
_cell.angle_beta   90.00
_cell.angle_gamma   90.00
#
_symmetry.space_group_name_H-M   'P 1'
#
loop_
_entity.id
_entity.type
_entity.pdbx_description
1 polymer ?
#
loop_
_entity_poly.entity_id
_entity_poly.type
_entity_poly.pdbx_seq_one_letter_code
_entity_poly.pdbx_strand_id
1 'polypeptide(L)'
;MSVMPRPLRVVLLGDGESPHLLKWARAHAPRVELLVASSRGLDPALAALVAPERTLVLGHATKFSGGNAALLKTLPRLVRWLRGVDADWINAHYLTSHGTLAWLARKAGV
;
A
#
# COMPACT_ATOMS: atom_id res chain seq x y z
N MET A 1 23.54 -20.58 15.56
CA MET A 1 22.99 -20.22 14.23
C MET A 1 22.62 -18.75 14.25
N SER A 2 23.27 -17.92 13.43
CA SER A 2 22.91 -16.50 13.31
C SER A 2 21.66 -16.41 12.44
N VAL A 3 20.55 -15.93 12.99
CA VAL A 3 19.36 -15.59 12.21
C VAL A 3 19.69 -14.31 11.46
N MET A 4 19.93 -14.40 10.15
CA MET A 4 20.00 -13.23 9.30
C MET A 4 18.67 -12.48 9.41
N PRO A 5 18.66 -11.18 9.74
CA PRO A 5 17.41 -10.43 9.83
C PRO A 5 16.73 -10.39 8.46
N ARG A 6 15.43 -10.70 8.42
CA ARG A 6 14.65 -10.55 7.19
C ARG A 6 14.65 -9.07 6.75
N PRO A 7 14.59 -8.78 5.45
CA PRO A 7 14.42 -7.40 4.98
C PRO A 7 13.19 -6.75 5.61
N LEU A 8 13.26 -5.45 5.86
CA LEU A 8 12.11 -4.67 6.30
C LEU A 8 11.02 -4.75 5.22
N ARG A 9 9.79 -5.04 5.60
CA ARG A 9 8.62 -5.07 4.72
C ARG A 9 7.88 -3.75 4.79
N VAL A 10 7.86 -3.02 3.68
CA VAL A 10 7.24 -1.70 3.61
C VAL A 10 6.09 -1.74 2.62
N VAL A 11 4.90 -1.38 3.09
CA VAL A 11 3.72 -1.18 2.25
C VAL A 11 3.64 0.28 1.84
N LEU A 12 3.61 0.53 0.53
CA LEU A 12 3.14 1.80 -0.01
C LEU A 12 1.63 1.71 -0.25
N LEU A 13 0.85 2.49 0.49
CA LEU A 13 -0.60 2.57 0.34
C LEU A 13 -0.95 3.87 -0.39
N GLY A 14 -1.54 3.81 -1.58
CA GLY A 14 -1.87 5.03 -2.31
C GLY A 14 -2.55 4.76 -3.65
N ASP A 15 -2.34 5.65 -4.61
CA ASP A 15 -2.82 5.48 -5.99
C ASP A 15 -1.70 4.94 -6.88
N GLY A 16 -1.84 3.70 -7.33
CA GLY A 16 -0.87 2.97 -8.14
C GLY A 16 -0.60 3.52 -9.53
N GLU A 17 -1.47 4.42 -10.02
CA GLU A 17 -1.27 5.13 -11.28
C GLU A 17 -0.66 6.53 -11.06
N SER A 18 -0.42 6.92 -9.80
CA SER A 18 0.19 8.22 -9.49
C SER A 18 1.70 8.19 -9.72
N PRO A 19 2.28 9.20 -10.42
CA PRO A 19 3.72 9.31 -10.58
C PRO A 19 4.45 9.50 -9.24
N HIS A 20 3.77 10.02 -8.21
CA HIS A 20 4.35 10.16 -6.88
C HIS A 20 4.53 8.81 -6.18
N LEU A 21 3.58 7.88 -6.33
CA LEU A 21 3.74 6.54 -5.76
C LEU A 21 4.90 5.80 -6.43
N LEU A 22 5.01 5.91 -7.76
CA LEU A 22 6.14 5.35 -8.52
C LEU A 22 7.49 5.92 -8.08
N LYS A 23 7.58 7.24 -7.85
CA LYS A 23 8.80 7.88 -7.33
C LYS A 23 9.26 7.24 -6.03
N TRP A 24 8.33 7.04 -5.08
CA TRP A 24 8.65 6.42 -3.80
C TRP A 24 8.99 4.94 -3.94
N ALA A 25 8.25 4.19 -4.75
CA ALA A 25 8.56 2.80 -5.04
C ALA A 25 10.00 2.61 -5.54
N ARG A 26 10.45 3.44 -6.49
CA ARG A 26 11.84 3.41 -6.99
C ARG A 26 12.88 3.69 -5.91
N ALA A 27 12.59 4.61 -4.99
CA ALA A 27 13.49 4.96 -3.91
C ALA A 27 13.59 3.84 -2.84
N HIS A 28 12.52 3.09 -2.64
CA HIS A 28 12.43 2.04 -1.62
C HIS A 28 12.84 0.65 -2.12
N ALA A 29 12.51 0.27 -3.35
CA ALA A 29 12.71 -1.09 -3.88
C ALA A 29 14.11 -1.70 -3.67
N PRO A 30 15.22 -0.94 -3.76
CA PRO A 30 16.56 -1.52 -3.53
C PRO A 30 16.90 -1.79 -2.06
N ARG A 31 16.08 -1.31 -1.11
CA ARG A 31 16.43 -1.25 0.32
C ARG A 31 15.50 -2.07 1.21
N VAL A 32 14.30 -2.38 0.75
CA VAL A 32 13.24 -3.02 1.54
C VAL A 32 12.49 -4.04 0.69
N GLU A 33 11.86 -4.99 1.34
CA GLU A 33 10.84 -5.82 0.69
C GLU A 33 9.60 -4.95 0.47
N LEU A 34 9.46 -4.47 -0.77
CA LEU A 34 8.41 -3.53 -1.16
C LEU A 34 7.09 -4.25 -1.44
N LEU A 35 6.01 -3.76 -0.84
CA LEU A 35 4.64 -4.14 -1.13
C LEU A 35 3.82 -2.92 -1.50
N VAL A 36 2.76 -3.10 -2.28
CA VAL A 36 1.92 -2.00 -2.74
C VAL A 36 0.44 -2.31 -2.55
N ALA A 37 -0.27 -1.42 -1.88
CA ALA A 37 -1.73 -1.39 -1.87
C ALA A 37 -2.20 -0.16 -2.66
N SER A 38 -2.75 -0.40 -3.84
CA SER A 38 -3.28 0.63 -4.73
C SER A 38 -4.80 0.77 -4.55
N SER A 39 -5.29 2.01 -4.51
CA SER A 39 -6.70 2.34 -4.60
C SER A 39 -7.27 2.06 -6.00
N ARG A 40 -6.55 2.44 -7.06
CA ARG A 40 -6.93 2.25 -8.48
C ARG A 40 -6.10 1.13 -9.12
N GLY A 41 -5.76 1.23 -10.40
CA GLY A 41 -4.88 0.30 -11.08
C GLY A 41 -3.43 0.42 -10.62
N LEU A 42 -2.52 -0.16 -11.40
CA LEU A 42 -1.10 -0.13 -11.16
C LEU A 42 -0.39 0.29 -12.45
N ASP A 43 0.40 1.35 -12.38
CA ASP A 43 1.24 1.75 -13.51
C ASP A 43 2.21 0.61 -13.90
N PRO A 44 2.46 0.34 -15.18
CA PRO A 44 3.35 -0.74 -15.60
C PRO A 44 4.78 -0.63 -15.04
N ALA A 45 5.30 0.58 -14.88
CA ALA A 45 6.62 0.79 -14.30
C ALA A 45 6.62 0.53 -12.78
N LEU A 46 5.47 0.68 -12.11
CA LEU A 46 5.31 0.25 -10.73
C LEU A 46 5.16 -1.27 -10.62
N ALA A 47 4.41 -1.89 -11.54
CA ALA A 47 4.26 -3.34 -11.63
C ALA A 47 5.59 -4.07 -11.85
N ALA A 48 6.51 -3.45 -12.60
CA ALA A 48 7.85 -4.00 -12.81
C ALA A 48 8.73 -4.02 -11.55
N LEU A 49 8.39 -3.24 -10.52
CA LEU A 49 9.16 -3.14 -9.27
C LEU A 49 8.67 -4.06 -8.16
N VAL A 50 7.45 -4.57 -8.26
CA VAL A 50 6.77 -5.29 -7.18
C VAL A 50 6.07 -6.52 -7.74
N ALA A 51 6.39 -7.68 -7.19
CA ALA A 51 5.79 -8.94 -7.61
C ALA A 51 4.24 -8.90 -7.45
N PRO A 52 3.47 -9.56 -8.33
CA PRO A 52 2.01 -9.58 -8.25
C PRO A 52 1.48 -10.02 -6.89
N GLU A 53 2.15 -10.96 -6.22
CA GLU A 53 1.75 -11.52 -4.93
C GLU A 53 1.90 -10.50 -3.78
N ARG A 54 2.75 -9.48 -3.97
CA ARG A 54 2.98 -8.38 -3.03
C ARG A 54 2.15 -7.14 -3.35
N THR A 55 1.17 -7.28 -4.24
CA THR A 55 0.34 -6.18 -4.72
C THR A 55 -1.13 -6.43 -4.38
N LEU A 56 -1.80 -5.39 -3.88
CA LEU A 56 -3.25 -5.34 -3.70
C LEU A 56 -3.83 -4.19 -4.50
N VAL A 57 -4.74 -4.48 -5.43
CA VAL A 57 -5.55 -3.48 -6.13
C VAL A 57 -6.96 -3.47 -5.54
N LEU A 58 -7.32 -2.37 -4.89
CA LEU A 58 -8.62 -2.20 -4.22
C LEU A 58 -9.75 -1.91 -5.22
N GLY A 59 -9.44 -1.37 -6.40
CA GLY A 59 -10.37 -1.18 -7.51
C GLY A 59 -11.40 -0.07 -7.29
N HIS A 60 -11.01 1.00 -6.60
CA HIS A 60 -11.88 2.14 -6.28
C HIS A 60 -11.40 3.41 -6.96
N ALA A 61 -12.21 3.98 -7.85
CA ALA A 61 -11.94 5.28 -8.47
C ALA A 61 -12.06 6.40 -7.41
N THR A 62 -10.93 6.81 -6.86
CA THR A 62 -10.86 7.92 -5.91
C THR A 62 -11.14 9.23 -6.62
N LYS A 63 -12.07 10.04 -6.08
CA LYS A 63 -12.25 11.42 -6.53
C LYS A 63 -11.28 12.31 -5.74
N PHE A 64 -10.47 13.08 -6.46
CA PHE A 64 -9.55 14.06 -5.88
C PHE A 64 -10.29 15.15 -5.06
N SER A 65 -11.58 15.39 -5.35
CA SER A 65 -12.41 16.44 -4.74
C SER A 65 -13.08 16.08 -3.41
N GLY A 66 -12.72 14.95 -2.77
CA GLY A 66 -13.36 14.47 -1.54
C GLY A 66 -14.59 13.57 -1.78
N GLY A 67 -15.19 13.06 -0.69
CA GLY A 67 -16.33 12.14 -0.75
C GLY A 67 -15.99 10.65 -0.83
N ASN A 68 -14.75 10.27 -0.53
CA ASN A 68 -14.27 8.88 -0.66
C ASN A 68 -14.74 7.94 0.47
N ALA A 69 -15.94 8.10 1.02
CA ALA A 69 -16.51 7.16 2.00
C ALA A 69 -16.54 5.71 1.47
N ALA A 70 -16.61 5.55 0.15
CA ALA A 70 -16.54 4.24 -0.47
C ALA A 70 -15.15 3.58 -0.44
N LEU A 71 -14.05 4.32 -0.18
CA LEU A 71 -12.77 3.72 0.22
C LEU A 71 -12.86 3.03 1.59
N LEU A 72 -13.70 3.50 2.51
CA LEU A 72 -13.87 2.82 3.80
C LEU A 72 -14.44 1.41 3.63
N LYS A 73 -15.22 1.16 2.56
CA LYS A 73 -15.71 -0.18 2.23
C LYS A 73 -14.59 -1.14 1.86
N THR A 74 -13.43 -0.64 1.43
CA THR A 74 -12.27 -1.49 1.12
C THR A 74 -11.43 -1.82 2.34
N LEU A 75 -11.69 -1.19 3.50
CA LEU A 75 -10.91 -1.39 4.73
C LEU A 75 -10.83 -2.86 5.17
N PRO A 76 -11.91 -3.68 5.17
CA PRO A 76 -11.80 -5.08 5.59
C PRO A 76 -10.86 -5.89 4.69
N ARG A 77 -10.87 -5.61 3.38
CA ARG A 77 -9.97 -6.26 2.41
C ARG A 77 -8.52 -5.80 2.61
N LEU A 78 -8.31 -4.50 2.83
CA LEU A 78 -7.01 -3.94 3.14
C LEU A 78 -6.43 -4.55 4.44
N VAL A 79 -7.21 -4.58 5.52
CA VAL A 79 -6.80 -5.18 6.81
C VAL A 79 -6.45 -6.66 6.65
N ARG A 80 -7.29 -7.44 5.97
CA ARG A 80 -7.02 -8.86 5.73
C ARG A 80 -5.69 -9.06 4.98
N TRP A 81 -5.46 -8.26 3.95
CA TRP A 81 -4.22 -8.33 3.18
C TRP A 81 -3.00 -7.89 4.00
N LEU A 82 -3.10 -6.77 4.72
CA LEU A 82 -2.02 -6.26 5.58
C LEU A 82 -1.60 -7.28 6.64
N ARG A 83 -2.56 -7.99 7.26
CA ARG A 83 -2.26 -9.09 8.19
C ARG A 83 -1.58 -10.27 7.52
N GLY A 84 -1.90 -10.56 6.26
CA GLY A 84 -1.29 -11.64 5.51
C GLY A 84 0.15 -11.35 5.09
N VAL A 85 0.47 -10.10 4.79
CA VAL A 85 1.83 -9.71 4.35
C VAL A 85 2.79 -9.43 5.51
N ASP A 86 2.27 -9.20 6.72
CA ASP A 86 3.06 -8.94 7.93
C ASP A 86 4.05 -7.78 7.71
N ALA A 87 3.51 -6.60 7.38
CA ALA A 87 4.31 -5.43 7.06
C ALA A 87 4.84 -4.77 8.33
N ASP A 88 6.12 -4.36 8.31
CA ASP A 88 6.74 -3.63 9.42
C ASP A 88 6.38 -2.14 9.39
N TRP A 89 6.08 -1.61 8.19
CA TRP A 89 5.75 -0.21 7.98
C TRP A 89 4.68 -0.03 6.92
N ILE A 90 3.74 0.89 7.18
CA ILE A 90 2.73 1.34 6.22
C ILE A 90 2.99 2.81 5.91
N ASN A 91 3.37 3.11 4.69
CA ASN A 91 3.56 4.46 4.19
C ASN A 91 2.37 4.86 3.31
N ALA A 92 1.44 5.64 3.88
CA ALA A 92 0.26 6.10 3.17
C ALA A 92 0.57 7.38 2.37
N HIS A 93 0.29 7.34 1.06
CA HIS A 93 0.55 8.42 0.12
C HIS A 93 -0.76 9.02 -0.40
N TYR A 94 -0.82 10.36 -0.40
CA TYR A 94 -1.79 11.21 -1.10
C TYR A 94 -3.26 10.78 -0.98
N LEU A 95 -3.87 11.11 0.16
CA LEU A 95 -5.21 11.66 0.38
C LEU A 95 -5.49 11.54 1.89
N THR A 96 -6.29 12.44 2.47
CA THR A 96 -6.79 12.29 3.84
C THR A 96 -7.39 10.90 4.05
N SER A 97 -8.10 10.37 3.05
CA SER A 97 -8.69 9.03 3.05
C SER A 97 -7.67 7.87 3.13
N HIS A 98 -6.51 7.96 2.48
CA HIS A 98 -5.46 6.92 2.60
C HIS A 98 -4.82 6.93 4.00
N GLY A 99 -4.59 8.13 4.56
CA GLY A 99 -4.16 8.28 5.95
C GLY A 99 -5.20 7.74 6.95
N THR A 100 -6.48 8.04 6.74
CA THR A 100 -7.58 7.49 7.56
C THR A 100 -7.64 5.97 7.46
N LEU A 101 -7.47 5.39 6.27
CA LEU A 101 -7.44 3.94 6.09
C LEU A 101 -6.26 3.30 6.85
N ALA A 102 -5.05 3.85 6.74
CA ALA A 102 -3.89 3.36 7.47
C ALA A 102 -4.09 3.45 8.99
N TRP A 103 -4.65 4.57 9.46
CA TRP A 103 -4.96 4.76 10.88
C TRP A 103 -6.04 3.77 11.38
N LEU A 104 -7.12 3.57 10.64
CA LEU A 104 -8.16 2.60 10.96
C LEU A 104 -7.64 1.16 10.94
N ALA A 105 -6.77 0.83 9.98
CA ALA A 105 -6.13 -0.48 9.94
C ALA A 105 -5.28 -0.71 11.20
N ARG A 106 -4.49 0.28 11.62
CA ARG A 106 -3.72 0.19 12.88
C ARG A 106 -4.62 0.05 14.11
N LYS A 107 -5.77 0.72 14.13
CA LYS A 107 -6.80 0.53 15.19
C LYS A 107 -7.44 -0.87 15.15
N ALA A 108 -7.45 -1.54 14.01
CA ALA A 108 -7.92 -2.90 13.86
C ALA A 108 -6.85 -3.97 14.20
N GLY A 109 -5.70 -3.57 14.77
CA GLY A 109 -4.66 -4.50 15.22
C GLY A 109 -3.79 -5.03 14.07
N VAL A 110 -3.45 -4.15 13.13
CA VAL A 110 -2.41 -4.38 12.11
C VAL A 110 -1.24 -3.46 12.34
#